data_AF-A0A3D1DKF7-F1
#
_entry.id   AF-A0A3D1DKF7-F1
#
_cell.length_a   1.000
_cell.length_b   1.000
_cell.length_c   1.000
_cell.angle_alpha   90.00
_cell.angle_beta   90.00
_cell.angle_gamma   90.00
#
_symmetry.space_group_name_H-M   'P 1'
#
loop_
_entity.id
_entity.type
_entity.pdbx_description
1 polymer ?
#
loop_
_entity_poly.entity_id
_entity_poly.type
_entity_poly.pdbx_seq_one_letter_code
_entity_poly.pdbx_strand_id
1 'polypeptide(L)' 'DWLESFAGSARQLIALKATDAHHYKYGMAIFENLELVSPAYRPHVMATAPYYIRGSGHADAVVVTRALEALGAR' A
#
# COMPACT_ATOMS: atom_id res chain seq x y z
N ASP A 1 16.83 7.08 -0.22
CA ASP A 1 15.85 7.93 0.48
C ASP A 1 14.90 7.03 1.28
N TRP A 2 14.64 7.35 2.54
CA TRP A 2 13.81 6.51 3.44
C TRP A 2 12.35 6.49 2.98
N LEU A 3 11.87 7.60 2.41
CA LEU A 3 10.50 7.76 1.95
C LEU A 3 10.21 6.82 0.78
N GLU A 4 11.11 6.73 -0.19
CA GLU A 4 11.00 5.80 -1.31
C GLU A 4 10.98 4.33 -0.85
N SER A 5 11.82 3.97 0.12
CA SER A 5 11.83 2.61 0.69
C SER A 5 10.51 2.28 1.39
N PHE A 6 10.00 3.21 2.19
CA PHE A 6 8.72 3.08 2.87
C PHE A 6 7.57 2.97 1.87
N ALA A 7 7.49 3.89 0.90
CA ALA A 7 6.47 3.90 -0.13
C ALA A 7 6.52 2.61 -0.97
N GLY A 8 7.70 2.15 -1.36
CA GLY A 8 7.86 0.87 -2.06
C GLY A 8 7.28 -0.32 -1.28
N SER A 9 7.60 -0.41 0.01
CA SER A 9 7.09 -1.46 0.90
C SER A 9 5.57 -1.37 1.09
N ALA A 10 5.04 -0.16 1.27
CA ALA A 10 3.61 0.08 1.39
C ALA A 10 2.85 -0.33 0.12
N ARG A 11 3.36 0.03 -1.07
CA ARG A 11 2.76 -0.35 -2.36
C ARG A 11 2.71 -1.87 -2.54
N GLN A 12 3.75 -2.59 -2.13
CA GLN A 12 3.75 -4.06 -2.14
C GLN A 12 2.69 -4.65 -1.20
N LEU A 13 2.58 -4.13 0.02
CA LEU A 13 1.55 -4.58 0.96
C LEU A 13 0.13 -4.31 0.44
N ILE A 14 -0.11 -3.14 -0.16
CA ILE A 14 -1.39 -2.82 -0.78
C ILE A 14 -1.68 -3.81 -1.92
N ALA A 15 -0.70 -4.09 -2.80
CA ALA A 15 -0.86 -5.03 -3.90
C ALA A 15 -1.21 -6.45 -3.42
N LEU A 16 -0.54 -6.92 -2.36
CA LEU A 16 -0.74 -8.25 -1.79
C LEU A 16 -2.08 -8.39 -1.04
N LYS A 17 -2.54 -7.33 -0.37
CA LYS A 17 -3.60 -7.45 0.65
C LYS A 17 -4.90 -6.71 0.33
N ALA A 18 -4.93 -5.86 -0.69
CA ALA A 18 -6.14 -5.14 -1.06
C ALA A 18 -7.19 -6.09 -1.66
N THR A 19 -8.41 -6.01 -1.13
CA THR A 19 -9.54 -6.87 -1.52
C THR A 19 -10.65 -6.13 -2.26
N ASP A 20 -10.50 -4.81 -2.44
CA ASP A 20 -11.46 -3.96 -3.14
C ASP A 20 -10.73 -2.76 -3.78
N ALA A 21 -11.31 -2.21 -4.84
CA ALA A 21 -10.77 -1.11 -5.62
C ALA A 21 -10.39 0.13 -4.78
N HIS A 22 -11.13 0.43 -3.70
CA HIS A 22 -10.86 1.59 -2.86
C HIS A 22 -9.57 1.46 -2.06
N HIS A 23 -9.19 0.24 -1.66
CA HIS A 23 -7.92 -0.01 -0.97
C HIS A 23 -6.72 0.32 -1.86
N TYR A 24 -6.81 0.00 -3.16
CA TYR A 24 -5.79 0.38 -4.14
C TYR A 24 -5.78 1.89 -4.37
N LYS A 25 -6.94 2.47 -4.73
CA LYS A 25 -7.03 3.88 -5.12
C LYS A 25 -6.56 4.81 -4.00
N TYR A 26 -7.08 4.63 -2.79
CA TYR A 26 -6.75 5.51 -1.69
C TYR A 26 -5.37 5.21 -1.09
N GLY A 27 -4.99 3.93 -1.00
CA GLY A 27 -3.67 3.56 -0.49
C GLY A 27 -2.52 4.05 -1.38
N MET A 28 -2.66 3.96 -2.70
CA MET A 28 -1.63 4.40 -3.65
C MET A 28 -1.58 5.93 -3.78
N ALA A 29 -2.74 6.60 -3.79
CA ALA A 29 -2.84 8.05 -3.99
C ALA A 29 -2.08 8.85 -2.93
N ILE A 30 -1.94 8.34 -1.71
CA ILE A 30 -1.17 8.98 -0.64
C ILE A 30 0.29 9.20 -1.05
N PHE A 31 0.88 8.23 -1.75
CA PHE A 31 2.27 8.28 -2.18
C PHE A 31 2.45 9.01 -3.51
N GLU A 32 1.56 8.76 -4.47
CA GLU A 32 1.63 9.39 -5.80
C GLU A 32 1.43 10.91 -5.75
N ASN A 33 0.58 11.38 -4.85
CA ASN A 33 0.20 12.79 -4.76
C ASN A 33 0.88 13.52 -3.60
N LEU A 34 1.84 12.90 -2.89
CA LEU A 34 2.46 13.51 -1.71
C LEU A 34 3.10 14.87 -2.03
N GLU A 35 3.70 15.00 -3.22
CA GLU A 35 4.30 16.26 -3.67
C GLU A 35 3.28 17.36 -3.94
N LEU A 36 2.02 17.02 -4.22
CA LEU A 36 0.92 17.97 -4.40
C LEU A 36 0.39 18.52 -3.07
N VAL A 37 0.71 17.86 -1.95
CA VAL A 37 0.35 18.32 -0.61
C VAL A 37 1.29 19.45 -0.20
N SER A 38 0.73 20.53 0.36
CA SER A 38 1.52 21.63 0.94
C SER A 38 2.60 21.08 1.88
N PRO A 39 3.86 21.56 1.81
CA PRO A 39 4.97 20.99 2.58
C PRO A 39 4.71 20.83 4.09
N ALA A 40 4.01 21.80 4.69
CA ALA A 40 3.63 21.76 6.11
C ALA A 40 2.69 20.59 6.49
N TYR A 41 1.93 20.06 5.53
CA TYR A 41 0.96 18.98 5.77
C TYR A 41 1.46 17.59 5.38
N ARG A 42 2.56 17.48 4.63
CA ARG A 42 3.13 16.18 4.20
C ARG A 42 3.41 15.23 5.37
N PRO A 43 4.00 15.66 6.50
CA PRO A 43 4.24 14.77 7.64
C PRO A 43 2.94 14.22 8.23
N HIS A 44 1.88 15.04 8.28
CA HIS A 44 0.57 14.62 8.80
C HIS A 44 -0.10 13.60 7.88
N VAL A 45 -0.07 13.83 6.56
CA VAL A 45 -0.56 12.84 5.58
C VAL A 45 0.22 11.53 5.71
N MET A 46 1.55 11.57 5.79
CA MET A 46 2.39 10.39 5.96
C MET A 46 2.12 9.64 7.27
N ALA A 47 1.85 10.35 8.37
CA ALA A 47 1.48 9.73 9.64
C ALA A 47 0.15 8.97 9.56
N THR A 48 -0.76 9.37 8.67
CA THR A 48 -2.04 8.67 8.44
C THR A 48 -1.96 7.54 7.42
N ALA A 49 -0.89 7.49 6.60
CA ALA A 49 -0.72 6.48 5.56
C ALA A 49 -0.89 5.02 6.06
N PRO A 50 -0.40 4.64 7.25
CA PRO A 50 -0.59 3.29 7.77
C PRO A 50 -2.05 2.85 7.95
N TYR A 51 -3.00 3.78 8.07
CA TYR A 51 -4.42 3.43 8.21
C TYR A 51 -4.94 2.58 7.04
N TYR A 52 -4.46 2.85 5.82
CA TYR A 52 -4.82 2.08 4.63
C TYR A 52 -3.82 0.97 4.28
N ILE A 53 -2.74 0.81 5.07
CA ILE A 53 -1.72 -0.23 4.86
C ILE A 53 -2.00 -1.38 5.83
N ARG A 54 -2.47 -2.50 5.28
CA ARG A 54 -2.76 -3.70 6.07
C ARG A 54 -1.46 -4.32 6.58
N GLY A 55 -1.41 -4.58 7.89
CA GLY A 55 -0.25 -5.18 8.55
C GLY A 55 -0.02 -6.64 8.16
N SER A 56 1.14 -7.19 8.57
CA SER A 56 1.57 -8.55 8.25
C SER A 56 0.62 -9.65 8.76
N GLY A 57 -0.10 -9.41 9.86
CA GLY A 57 -1.09 -10.34 10.41
C GLY A 57 -2.40 -10.43 9.62
N HIS A 58 -2.62 -9.56 8.63
CA HIS A 58 -3.79 -9.66 7.75
C HIS A 58 -3.55 -10.65 6.61
N ALA A 59 -4.60 -11.39 6.24
CA ALA A 59 -4.55 -12.28 5.09
C ALA A 59 -4.25 -11.53 3.78
N ASP A 60 -3.54 -12.22 2.88
CA ASP A 60 -3.39 -11.77 1.50
C ASP A 60 -4.73 -11.87 0.76
N ALA A 61 -4.88 -11.10 -0.33
CA ALA A 61 -6.07 -11.16 -1.15
C ALA A 61 -6.20 -12.55 -1.81
N VAL A 62 -7.40 -13.13 -1.77
CA VAL A 62 -7.65 -14.48 -2.31
C VAL A 62 -7.19 -14.62 -3.76
N VAL A 63 -7.37 -13.58 -4.58
CA VAL A 63 -6.93 -13.56 -5.97
C VAL A 63 -5.41 -13.63 -6.10
N VAL A 64 -4.66 -12.94 -5.23
CA VAL A 64 -3.20 -12.97 -5.21
C VAL A 64 -2.71 -14.35 -4.80
N THR A 65 -3.28 -14.92 -3.73
CA THR A 65 -2.96 -16.29 -3.30
C THR A 65 -3.14 -17.29 -4.43
N ARG A 66 -4.30 -17.28 -5.09
CA ARG A 66 -4.59 -18.19 -6.22
C ARG A 66 -3.66 -17.98 -7.41
N ALA A 67 -3.30 -16.74 -7.71
CA ALA A 67 -2.37 -16.44 -8.80
C ALA A 67 -0.97 -16.99 -8.49
N LEU A 68 -0.48 -16.82 -7.26
CA LEU A 68 0.82 -17.34 -6.84
C LEU A 68 0.85 -18.87 -6.82
N GLU A 69 -0.22 -19.52 -6.35
CA GLU A 69 -0.37 -20.98 -6.40
C GLU A 69 -0.34 -21.50 -7.85
N ALA A 70 -1.05 -20.85 -8.77
CA ALA A 70 -1.05 -21.24 -10.18
C ALA A 70 0.32 -21.07 -10.85
N LEU A 71 1.14 -20.13 -10.37
CA LEU A 71 2.50 -19.89 -10.84
C LEU A 71 3.56 -20.78 -10.14
N GLY A 72 3.19 -21.57 -9.13
CA GLY A 72 4.14 -22.32 -8.30
C GLY A 72 5.06 -21.44 -7.46
N ALA A 73 4.67 -20.18 -7.24
CA ALA A 73 5.42 -19.20 -6.45
C ALA A 73 5.09 -19.25 -4.94
N ARG A 74 4.21 -20.18 -4.54
CA ARG A 74 3.81 -20.46 -3.17
C ARG A 74 3.52 -21.94 -2.98
#